data_AF-B7PHR9-F1
#
_entry.id   AF-B7PHR9-F1
#
_cell.length_a   1.000
_cell.length_b   1.000
_cell.length_c   1.000
_cell.angle_alpha   90.00
_cell.angle_beta   90.00
_cell.angle_gamma   90.00
#
_symmetry.space_group_name_H-M   'P 1'
#
loop_
_entity.id
_entity.type
_entity.pdbx_description
1 polymer ?
#
loop_
_entity_poly.entity_id
_entity_poly.type
_entity_poly.pdbx_seq_one_letter_code
_entity_poly.pdbx_strand_id
1 'polypeptide(L)'
;MGVHNCQPGFVCRNTEGSFRCDRDSCPGGSKLLPDGSCEALNCSAGMKTDIFGKCVDINECHNRSLCGRYHRCINTVGSYQCESLLTCSAGYEPNQKGNQCLDVDECALGTHDCKSDQNCHNTPGNYVCECPIGFHMNTFRECEGASPSVYVRVYVLTCSHASVSACEL
;
A
#
# COMPACT_ATOMS: atom_id res chain seq x y z
N MET A 1 -61.19 -10.67 -32.24
CA MET A 1 -60.59 -10.47 -30.91
C MET A 1 -59.10 -10.26 -31.12
N GLY A 2 -58.59 -9.05 -30.87
CA GLY A 2 -57.16 -8.76 -31.06
C GLY A 2 -56.36 -9.33 -29.90
N VAL A 3 -55.25 -10.01 -30.18
CA VAL A 3 -54.31 -10.41 -29.14
C VAL A 3 -53.45 -9.19 -28.82
N HIS A 4 -53.67 -8.60 -27.65
CA HIS A 4 -52.90 -7.46 -27.17
C HIS A 4 -51.56 -7.95 -26.61
N ASN A 5 -50.54 -8.03 -27.47
CA ASN A 5 -49.20 -8.47 -27.07
C ASN A 5 -48.36 -7.28 -26.62
N CYS A 6 -48.07 -7.21 -25.33
CA CYS A 6 -47.00 -6.37 -24.80
C CYS A 6 -45.69 -7.17 -24.79
N GLN A 7 -44.55 -6.46 -24.82
CA GLN A 7 -43.24 -7.09 -24.65
C GLN A 7 -43.11 -7.71 -23.24
N PRO A 8 -42.23 -8.71 -23.05
CA PRO A 8 -41.93 -9.24 -21.72
C PRO A 8 -41.53 -8.11 -20.75
N GLY A 9 -42.12 -8.09 -19.55
CA GLY A 9 -41.94 -7.04 -18.54
C GLY A 9 -42.92 -5.86 -18.63
N PHE A 10 -43.99 -6.01 -19.42
CA PHE A 10 -45.08 -5.05 -19.53
C PHE A 10 -46.45 -5.72 -19.41
N VAL A 11 -47.36 -5.07 -18.69
CA VAL A 11 -48.74 -5.48 -18.50
C VAL A 11 -49.66 -4.64 -19.37
N CYS A 12 -50.58 -5.32 -20.06
CA CYS A 12 -51.58 -4.67 -20.89
C CYS A 12 -52.67 -4.03 -20.01
N ARG A 13 -52.93 -2.73 -20.22
CA ARG A 13 -54.08 -2.01 -19.66
C ARG A 13 -54.97 -1.47 -20.79
N ASN A 14 -56.25 -1.82 -20.74
CA ASN A 14 -57.23 -1.34 -21.71
C ASN A 14 -57.55 0.14 -21.45
N THR A 15 -57.63 0.92 -22.51
CA THR A 15 -58.05 2.33 -22.48
C THR A 15 -59.27 2.52 -23.38
N GLU A 16 -59.97 3.65 -23.26
CA GLU A 16 -61.15 3.91 -24.10
C GLU A 16 -60.73 3.95 -25.58
N GLY A 17 -61.17 2.95 -26.34
CA GLY A 17 -60.84 2.78 -27.76
C GLY A 17 -59.44 2.23 -28.08
N SER A 18 -58.62 1.86 -27.09
CA SER A 18 -57.26 1.35 -27.32
C SER A 18 -56.72 0.50 -26.15
N PHE A 19 -55.42 0.21 -26.14
CA PHE A 19 -54.69 -0.42 -25.04
C PHE A 19 -53.32 0.23 -24.91
N ARG A 20 -52.76 0.21 -23.70
CA ARG A 20 -51.38 0.63 -23.43
C ARG A 20 -50.65 -0.47 -22.66
N CYS A 21 -49.34 -0.52 -22.83
CA CYS A 21 -48.47 -1.45 -22.11
C CYS A 21 -47.77 -0.67 -20.98
N ASP A 22 -48.19 -0.90 -19.74
CA ASP A 22 -47.55 -0.33 -18.55
C ASP A 22 -46.44 -1.28 -18.09
N ARG A 23 -45.26 -0.75 -17.76
CA ARG A 23 -44.15 -1.57 -17.25
C ARG A 23 -44.49 -2.12 -15.86
N ASP A 24 -44.36 -3.43 -15.65
CA ASP A 24 -44.59 -4.08 -14.36
C ASP A 24 -43.30 -4.53 -13.66
N SER A 25 -42.20 -4.60 -14.42
CA SER A 25 -40.91 -5.07 -13.96
C SER A 25 -39.76 -4.42 -14.73
N CYS A 26 -38.62 -4.26 -14.06
CA CYS A 26 -37.40 -3.74 -14.65
C CYS A 26 -36.38 -4.86 -14.84
N PRO A 27 -35.47 -4.75 -15.84
CA PRO A 27 -34.32 -5.65 -15.93
C PRO A 27 -33.46 -5.56 -14.66
N GLY A 28 -32.75 -6.64 -14.35
CA GLY A 28 -31.93 -6.76 -13.14
C GLY A 28 -30.96 -5.57 -12.98
N GLY A 29 -31.00 -4.96 -11.80
CA GLY A 29 -30.20 -3.77 -11.50
C GLY A 29 -30.88 -2.43 -11.70
N SER A 30 -32.19 -2.41 -11.92
CA SER A 30 -32.99 -1.18 -11.95
C SER A 30 -34.26 -1.31 -11.12
N LYS A 31 -34.70 -0.20 -10.53
CA LYS A 31 -35.95 -0.09 -9.76
C LYS A 31 -37.05 0.56 -10.61
N LEU A 32 -38.28 0.03 -10.51
CA LEU A 32 -39.45 0.65 -11.14
C LEU A 32 -39.91 1.86 -10.32
N LEU A 33 -39.96 3.03 -10.95
CA LEU A 33 -40.46 4.27 -10.38
C LEU A 33 -41.98 4.41 -10.54
N PRO A 34 -42.66 5.26 -9.75
CA PRO A 34 -44.11 5.45 -9.84
C PRO A 34 -44.61 5.96 -11.20
N ASP A 35 -43.73 6.57 -11.99
CA ASP A 35 -44.00 7.06 -13.35
C ASP A 35 -43.85 5.97 -14.43
N GLY A 36 -43.49 4.73 -14.04
CA GLY A 36 -43.28 3.60 -14.95
C GLY A 36 -41.89 3.57 -15.59
N SER A 37 -40.99 4.50 -15.23
CA SER A 37 -39.59 4.48 -15.67
C SER A 37 -38.76 3.51 -14.81
N CYS A 38 -37.65 3.02 -15.35
CA CYS A 38 -36.67 2.25 -14.58
C CYS A 38 -35.48 3.13 -14.27
N GLU A 39 -35.20 3.30 -12.98
CA GLU A 39 -33.98 3.95 -12.51
C GLU A 39 -32.92 2.89 -12.25
N ALA A 40 -31.75 3.03 -12.88
CA ALA A 40 -30.63 2.16 -12.61
C ALA A 40 -30.21 2.30 -11.14
N LEU A 41 -30.16 1.18 -10.41
CA LEU A 41 -29.62 1.14 -9.07
C LEU A 41 -28.11 1.29 -9.19
N ASN A 42 -27.65 2.53 -9.02
CA ASN A 42 -26.23 2.83 -9.07
C ASN A 42 -25.58 2.35 -7.77
N CYS A 43 -25.01 1.15 -7.79
CA CYS A 43 -24.23 0.65 -6.67
C CYS A 43 -22.91 1.41 -6.53
N SER A 44 -22.36 1.43 -5.32
CA SER A 44 -21.01 1.92 -5.07
C SER A 44 -19.99 1.16 -5.92
N ALA A 45 -18.82 1.76 -6.18
CA ALA A 45 -17.75 1.11 -6.93
C ALA A 45 -17.38 -0.26 -6.29
N GLY A 46 -17.11 -1.26 -7.14
CA GLY A 46 -16.82 -2.63 -6.71
C GLY A 46 -18.06 -3.46 -6.31
N MET A 47 -19.27 -2.97 -6.57
CA MET A 47 -20.51 -3.69 -6.27
C MET A 47 -21.36 -3.91 -7.53
N LYS A 48 -22.17 -4.96 -7.52
CA LYS A 48 -23.14 -5.30 -8.56
C LYS A 48 -24.52 -5.47 -7.95
N THR A 49 -25.56 -5.34 -8.76
CA THR A 49 -26.92 -5.64 -8.35
C THR A 49 -27.19 -7.13 -8.46
N ASP A 50 -27.84 -7.71 -7.46
CA ASP A 50 -28.38 -9.06 -7.53
C ASP A 50 -29.73 -9.08 -8.27
N ILE A 51 -30.33 -10.28 -8.39
CA ILE A 51 -31.63 -10.47 -9.05
C ILE A 51 -32.80 -9.76 -8.34
N PHE A 52 -32.61 -9.33 -7.08
CA PHE A 52 -33.59 -8.61 -6.28
C PHE A 52 -33.34 -7.09 -6.27
N GLY A 53 -32.34 -6.61 -7.02
CA GLY A 53 -31.95 -5.20 -7.04
C GLY A 53 -31.22 -4.74 -5.78
N LYS A 54 -30.63 -5.66 -5.01
CA LYS A 54 -29.76 -5.33 -3.87
C LYS A 54 -28.31 -5.22 -4.35
N CYS A 55 -27.61 -4.19 -3.90
CA CYS A 55 -26.16 -4.09 -4.12
C CYS A 55 -25.44 -5.14 -3.30
N VAL A 56 -24.76 -6.04 -4.00
CA VAL A 56 -23.89 -7.07 -3.45
C VAL A 56 -22.47 -6.84 -3.95
N ASP A 57 -21.53 -7.21 -3.12
CA ASP A 57 -20.11 -7.11 -3.43
C ASP A 57 -19.74 -7.96 -4.66
N ILE A 58 -18.87 -7.43 -5.52
CA ILE A 58 -18.28 -8.20 -6.61
C ILE A 58 -17.14 -8.99 -6.02
N ASN A 59 -17.20 -10.33 -6.07
CA ASN A 59 -16.04 -11.12 -5.67
C ASN A 59 -15.02 -11.15 -6.81
N GLU A 60 -14.07 -10.21 -6.82
CA GLU A 60 -13.05 -10.15 -7.87
C GLU A 60 -12.16 -11.39 -7.84
N CYS A 61 -11.89 -11.98 -6.66
CA CYS A 61 -11.04 -13.16 -6.50
C CYS A 61 -11.53 -14.44 -7.19
N HIS A 62 -12.76 -14.46 -7.72
CA HIS A 62 -13.20 -15.53 -8.61
C HIS A 62 -12.40 -15.57 -9.92
N ASN A 63 -11.88 -14.43 -10.37
CA ASN A 63 -10.96 -14.34 -11.51
C ASN A 63 -9.51 -14.49 -11.04
N ARG A 64 -8.95 -15.69 -11.25
CA ARG A 64 -7.60 -16.08 -10.79
C ARG A 64 -6.44 -15.24 -11.36
N SER A 65 -6.68 -14.45 -12.41
CA SER A 65 -5.63 -13.67 -13.09
C SER A 65 -5.46 -12.25 -12.58
N LEU A 66 -6.23 -11.81 -11.58
CA LEU A 66 -6.17 -10.44 -11.06
C LEU A 66 -4.91 -10.17 -10.24
N CYS A 67 -4.53 -11.11 -9.38
CA CYS A 67 -3.31 -11.02 -8.59
C CYS A 67 -2.15 -11.70 -9.31
N GLY A 68 -0.93 -11.20 -9.10
CA GLY A 68 0.28 -11.82 -9.64
C GLY A 68 0.48 -13.25 -9.11
N ARG A 69 1.28 -14.06 -9.81
CA ARG A 69 1.51 -15.50 -9.49
C ARG A 69 1.88 -15.79 -8.02
N TYR A 70 2.57 -14.85 -7.36
CA TYR A 70 3.02 -15.00 -5.97
C TYR A 70 2.14 -14.24 -4.98
N HIS A 71 0.90 -13.95 -5.34
CA HIS A 71 -0.05 -13.25 -4.49
C HIS A 71 -1.32 -14.08 -4.29
N ARG A 72 -1.91 -13.95 -3.10
CA ARG A 72 -3.23 -14.44 -2.76
C ARG A 72 -4.23 -13.30 -2.86
N CYS A 73 -5.32 -13.52 -3.60
CA CYS A 73 -6.42 -12.58 -3.63
C CYS A 73 -7.29 -12.73 -2.37
N ILE A 74 -7.61 -11.61 -1.74
CA ILE A 74 -8.56 -11.49 -0.63
C ILE A 74 -9.64 -10.51 -1.04
N ASN A 75 -10.88 -10.99 -1.00
CA ASN A 75 -12.05 -10.20 -1.35
C ASN A 75 -12.43 -9.27 -0.20
N THR A 76 -12.66 -8.00 -0.48
CA THR A 76 -13.08 -6.99 0.50
C THR A 76 -14.34 -6.29 0.01
N VAL A 77 -15.12 -5.67 0.90
CA VAL A 77 -16.34 -4.99 0.44
C VAL A 77 -15.99 -3.78 -0.43
N GLY A 78 -16.40 -3.82 -1.70
CA GLY A 78 -16.17 -2.78 -2.71
C GLY A 78 -14.80 -2.83 -3.38
N SER A 79 -13.96 -3.83 -3.08
CA SER A 79 -12.62 -3.97 -3.67
C SER A 79 -11.97 -5.33 -3.37
N TYR A 80 -10.68 -5.47 -3.67
CA TYR A 80 -9.90 -6.64 -3.31
C TYR A 80 -8.47 -6.24 -2.90
N GLN A 81 -7.80 -7.13 -2.19
CA GLN A 81 -6.38 -7.01 -1.85
C GLN A 81 -5.60 -8.20 -2.38
N CYS A 82 -4.42 -7.94 -2.92
CA CYS A 82 -3.47 -8.98 -3.29
C CYS A 82 -2.38 -9.03 -2.22
N GLU A 83 -2.42 -10.04 -1.36
CA GLU A 83 -1.37 -10.26 -0.36
C GLU A 83 -0.26 -11.11 -0.95
N SER A 84 1.00 -10.70 -0.75
CA SER A 84 2.15 -11.52 -1.11
C SER A 84 2.11 -12.85 -0.35
N LEU A 85 2.35 -13.95 -1.05
CA LEU A 85 2.53 -15.28 -0.45
C LEU A 85 3.94 -15.49 0.11
N LEU A 86 4.88 -14.59 -0.20
CA LEU A 86 6.25 -14.66 0.27
C LEU A 86 6.38 -14.05 1.67
N THR A 87 6.84 -14.86 2.61
CA THR A 87 7.23 -14.39 3.96
C THR A 87 8.70 -13.99 3.94
N CYS A 88 8.99 -12.76 4.35
CA CYS A 88 10.34 -12.21 4.43
C CYS A 88 10.85 -12.19 5.88
N SER A 89 12.17 -12.23 6.05
CA SER A 89 12.82 -12.01 7.35
C SER A 89 12.57 -10.58 7.85
N ALA A 90 12.77 -10.34 9.15
CA ALA A 90 12.69 -8.99 9.71
C ALA A 90 13.62 -8.01 8.98
N GLY A 91 13.15 -6.80 8.72
CA GLY A 91 13.86 -5.78 7.93
C GLY A 91 13.75 -5.94 6.42
N TYR A 92 12.95 -6.89 5.93
CA TYR A 92 12.75 -7.10 4.48
C TYR A 92 11.26 -7.10 4.11
N GLU A 93 10.95 -6.62 2.91
CA GLU A 93 9.62 -6.62 2.32
C GLU A 93 9.58 -7.33 0.96
N PRO A 94 8.47 -7.99 0.60
CA PRO A 94 8.34 -8.59 -0.72
C PRO A 94 8.29 -7.51 -1.80
N ASN A 95 8.99 -7.72 -2.90
CA ASN A 95 8.88 -6.86 -4.08
C ASN A 95 7.45 -6.89 -4.66
N GLN A 96 7.14 -5.97 -5.59
CA GLN A 96 5.83 -5.91 -6.26
C GLN A 96 5.40 -7.22 -6.95
N LYS A 97 6.36 -8.09 -7.30
CA LYS A 97 6.06 -9.40 -7.91
C LYS A 97 5.77 -10.48 -6.87
N GLY A 98 6.09 -10.25 -5.60
CA GLY A 98 5.96 -11.17 -4.48
C GLY A 98 6.96 -12.33 -4.53
N ASN A 99 8.05 -12.22 -5.31
CA ASN A 99 8.97 -13.34 -5.56
C ASN A 99 10.37 -13.16 -4.99
N GLN A 100 10.67 -11.99 -4.43
CA GLN A 100 11.94 -11.66 -3.81
C GLN A 100 11.69 -10.76 -2.61
N CYS A 101 12.47 -10.95 -1.56
CA CYS A 101 12.51 -10.04 -0.42
C CYS A 101 13.58 -8.99 -0.67
N LEU A 102 13.19 -7.72 -0.55
CA LEU A 102 14.07 -6.56 -0.67
C LEU A 102 14.27 -5.96 0.71
N ASP A 103 15.46 -5.45 0.93
CA ASP A 103 15.81 -4.73 2.14
C ASP A 103 14.92 -3.49 2.28
N VAL A 104 14.37 -3.28 3.48
CA VAL A 104 13.60 -2.07 3.80
C VAL A 104 14.60 -1.00 4.19
N ASP A 105 14.72 0.06 3.41
CA ASP A 105 15.60 1.18 3.76
C ASP A 105 14.90 2.10 4.76
N GLU A 106 15.06 1.82 6.07
CA GLU A 106 14.41 2.62 7.12
C GLU A 106 14.92 4.06 7.17
N CYS A 107 16.14 4.31 6.67
CA CYS A 107 16.71 5.65 6.56
C CYS A 107 16.01 6.48 5.48
N ALA A 108 15.75 5.88 4.31
CA ALA A 108 15.01 6.53 3.23
C ALA A 108 13.53 6.72 3.57
N LEU A 109 12.94 5.80 4.34
CA LEU A 109 11.54 5.88 4.78
C LEU A 109 11.33 6.77 6.00
N GLY A 110 12.40 7.10 6.73
CA GLY A 110 12.33 7.87 7.98
C GLY A 110 11.63 7.09 9.11
N THR A 111 11.62 5.77 9.04
CA THR A 111 11.01 4.88 10.06
C THR A 111 12.01 4.39 11.10
N HIS A 112 13.25 4.90 11.05
CA HIS A 112 14.31 4.60 12.00
C HIS A 112 14.10 5.28 13.37
N ASP A 113 14.70 4.71 14.41
CA ASP A 113 14.69 5.27 15.78
C ASP A 113 15.93 6.13 16.10
N CYS A 114 16.73 6.49 15.09
CA CYS A 114 17.87 7.39 15.28
C CYS A 114 17.41 8.74 15.86
N LYS A 115 18.19 9.26 16.81
CA LYS A 115 17.96 10.60 17.37
C LYS A 115 18.30 11.69 16.35
N SER A 116 17.80 12.90 16.60
CA SER A 116 18.02 14.07 15.72
C SER A 116 19.49 14.48 15.56
N ASP A 117 20.36 14.07 16.49
CA ASP A 117 21.79 14.32 16.49
C ASP A 117 22.61 13.17 15.88
N GLN A 118 21.94 12.15 15.29
CA GLN A 118 22.56 10.96 14.69
C GLN A 118 22.31 10.92 13.19
N ASN A 119 23.25 10.29 12.47
CA ASN A 119 23.10 9.92 11.07
C ASN A 119 22.60 8.49 10.97
N CYS A 120 21.58 8.27 10.13
CA CYS A 120 21.07 6.94 9.80
C CYS A 120 21.87 6.34 8.63
N HIS A 121 22.30 5.09 8.78
CA HIS A 121 22.94 4.29 7.75
C HIS A 121 22.19 2.98 7.56
N ASN A 122 21.62 2.77 6.37
CA ASN A 122 20.89 1.54 6.07
C ASN A 122 21.85 0.36 5.94
N THR A 123 21.44 -0.81 6.44
CA THR A 123 22.20 -2.07 6.37
C THR A 123 21.27 -3.24 5.99
N PRO A 124 21.78 -4.34 5.44
CA PRO A 124 20.91 -5.46 5.12
C PRO A 124 20.16 -6.02 6.34
N GLY A 125 18.84 -5.84 6.36
CA GLY A 125 17.89 -6.28 7.38
C GLY A 125 17.74 -5.36 8.58
N ASN A 126 18.38 -4.18 8.61
CA ASN A 126 18.31 -3.22 9.70
C ASN A 126 18.94 -1.86 9.34
N TYR A 127 18.98 -0.93 10.27
CA TYR A 127 19.74 0.32 10.16
C TYR A 127 20.70 0.51 11.35
N VAL A 128 21.70 1.37 11.16
CA VAL A 128 22.63 1.79 12.20
C VAL A 128 22.55 3.31 12.36
N CYS A 129 22.48 3.77 13.60
CA CYS A 129 22.53 5.19 13.94
C CYS A 129 23.92 5.54 14.45
N GLU A 130 24.64 6.39 13.74
CA GLU A 130 26.00 6.79 14.07
C GLU A 130 26.08 8.27 14.41
N CYS A 131 26.96 8.61 15.35
CA CYS A 131 27.23 10.01 15.65
C CYS A 131 28.05 10.66 14.53
N PRO A 132 27.84 11.96 14.27
CA PRO A 132 28.67 12.73 13.36
C PRO A 132 30.16 12.63 13.71
N ILE A 133 31.03 12.85 12.71
CA ILE A 133 32.49 12.79 12.89
C ILE A 133 32.93 13.68 14.06
N GLY A 134 33.69 13.11 15.00
CA GLY A 134 34.19 13.81 16.19
C GLY A 134 33.30 13.73 17.43
N PHE A 135 32.15 13.06 17.31
CA PHE A 135 31.23 12.78 18.42
C PHE A 135 31.25 11.30 18.76
N HIS A 136 30.88 10.96 19.99
CA HIS A 136 30.72 9.59 20.45
C HIS A 136 29.37 9.40 21.13
N MET A 137 28.90 8.16 21.10
CA MET A 137 27.62 7.79 21.70
C MET A 137 27.79 7.67 23.22
N ASN A 138 27.02 8.46 23.97
CA ASN A 138 27.00 8.39 25.44
C ASN A 138 26.06 7.28 25.95
N THR A 139 25.97 7.12 27.27
CA THR A 139 25.10 6.11 27.92
C THR A 139 23.60 6.29 27.66
N PHE A 140 23.17 7.49 27.27
CA PHE A 140 21.78 7.81 26.92
C PHE A 140 21.48 7.70 25.42
N ARG A 141 22.43 7.16 24.64
CA ARG A 141 22.40 7.13 23.16
C ARG A 141 22.26 8.54 22.56
N GLU A 142 23.03 9.49 23.05
CA GLU A 142 23.14 10.86 22.51
C GLU A 142 24.58 11.09 22.07
N CYS A 143 24.75 11.95 21.07
CA CYS A 143 26.05 12.29 20.53
C CYS A 143 26.68 13.41 21.35
N GLU A 144 27.69 13.06 22.13
CA GLU A 144 28.50 14.03 22.86
C GLU A 144 29.84 14.24 22.15
N GLY A 145 30.24 15.50 22.01
CA GLY A 145 31.51 15.85 21.39
C GLY A 145 32.66 15.23 22.18
N ALA A 146 33.67 14.71 21.48
CA ALA A 146 34.93 14.42 22.15
C ALA A 146 35.43 15.72 22.78
N SER A 147 35.48 15.77 24.12
CA SER A 147 36.06 16.91 24.82
C SER A 147 37.42 17.25 24.21
N PRO A 148 37.77 18.55 24.02
CA PRO A 148 39.11 18.94 23.56
C PRO A 148 40.24 18.44 24.48
N SER A 149 39.93 17.82 25.62
CA SER A 149 40.90 17.14 26.49
C SER A 149 41.41 15.79 25.95
N VAL A 150 40.80 15.21 24.91
CA VAL A 150 41.27 13.97 24.25
C VAL A 150 41.92 14.28 22.90
N TYR A 151 42.67 15.38 22.80
CA TYR A 151 43.81 15.36 21.89
C TYR A 151 44.73 14.27 22.41
N VAL A 152 44.84 13.17 21.65
CA VAL A 152 45.99 12.27 21.72
C VAL A 152 47.20 13.18 21.87
N ARG A 153 47.97 13.04 22.96
CA ARG A 153 49.27 13.70 23.05
C ARG A 153 50.09 13.14 21.90
N VAL A 154 50.00 13.78 20.74
CA VAL A 154 51.02 13.68 19.72
C VAL A 154 52.22 14.30 20.41
N TYR A 155 53.10 13.45 20.95
CA TYR A 155 54.44 13.87 21.32
C TYR A 155 55.06 14.33 20.01
N VAL A 156 54.89 15.62 19.70
CA VAL A 156 55.73 16.26 18.71
C VAL A 156 57.11 16.23 19.35
N LEU A 157 57.91 15.23 18.98
CA LEU A 157 59.33 15.21 19.27
C LEU A 157 59.88 16.46 18.60
N THR A 158 60.02 17.53 19.38
CA THR A 158 60.66 18.75 18.92
C THR A 158 62.12 18.41 18.70
N CYS A 159 62.52 18.16 17.46
CA CYS A 159 63.93 18.17 17.08
C CYS A 159 64.44 19.61 17.21
N SER A 160 65.05 19.94 18.35
CA SER A 160 65.90 21.12 18.45
C SER A 160 67.14 20.88 17.58
N HIS A 161 67.20 21.62 16.47
CA HIS A 161 68.34 21.83 15.56
C HIS A 161 69.68 21.17 15.94
N ALA A 162 70.09 20.15 15.18
CA ALA A 162 71.33 20.15 14.38
C ALA A 162 71.57 18.76 13.75
N SER A 163 71.86 18.78 12.44
CA SER A 163 72.35 17.67 11.60
C SER A 163 71.43 16.45 11.38
N VAL A 164 71.02 16.29 10.12
CA VAL A 164 70.44 15.08 9.54
C VAL A 164 71.49 13.97 9.60
N SER A 165 71.35 12.99 10.51
CA SER A 165 71.90 11.64 10.34
C SER A 165 71.37 10.68 11.41
N ALA A 166 70.94 9.51 10.94
CA ALA A 166 70.68 8.27 11.66
C ALA A 166 69.40 8.17 12.52
N CYS A 167 68.30 7.76 11.87
CA CYS A 167 67.44 6.72 12.45
C CYS A 167 67.79 5.41 11.75
N GLU A 168 68.40 4.47 12.47
CA GLU A 168 68.30 3.05 12.19
C GLU A 168 67.63 2.36 13.39
N LEU A 169 66.78 1.39 13.03
CA LEU A 169 65.89 0.49 13.80
C LEU A 169 65.86 0.57 15.33
#